data_AF-A0A5M8Q6N1-F1
#
_entry.id   AF-A0A5M8Q6N1-F1
#
_cell.length_a   1.000
_cell.length_b   1.000
_cell.length_c   1.000
_cell.angle_alpha   90.00
_cell.angle_beta   90.00
_cell.angle_gamma   90.00
#
_symmetry.space_group_name_H-M   'P 1'
#
loop_
_entity.id
_entity.type
_entity.pdbx_description
1 polymer ?
#
loop_
_entity_poly.entity_id
_entity_poly.type
_entity_poly.pdbx_seq_one_letter_code
_entity_poly.pdbx_strand_id
1 'polypeptide(L)'
;MASQLGRTMRGVLGIGARCACGAPTVVVTAPRLPDGTPFPTFYYLTHPAAAASASRLEADGTMAELQRRLEEPETADAYAAAHAAYLADREAHGHVEEIAGISAGGMPTRVKCLHAVIAHSLAAGPGVNPIGDAALALADWSPEVCACPPEDRGPRATGADSHPR
;
A
#
# COMPACT_ATOMS: atom_id res chain seq x y z
N MET A 1 9.75 8.41 -6.76
CA MET A 1 8.58 9.01 -6.06
C MET A 1 8.15 10.32 -6.69
N ALA A 2 8.98 11.38 -6.70
CA ALA A 2 8.57 12.66 -7.29
C ALA A 2 8.22 12.54 -8.78
N SER A 3 9.00 11.77 -9.54
CA SER A 3 8.73 11.41 -10.93
C SER A 3 7.42 10.62 -11.09
N GLN A 4 7.24 9.56 -10.30
CA GLN A 4 6.03 8.72 -10.28
C GLN A 4 4.73 9.50 -9.98
N LEU A 5 4.79 10.50 -9.09
CA LEU A 5 3.61 11.25 -8.65
C LEU A 5 3.46 12.63 -9.33
N GLY A 6 4.46 13.07 -10.09
CA GLY A 6 4.52 14.44 -10.64
C GLY A 6 4.60 15.54 -9.57
N ARG A 7 4.84 15.20 -8.30
CA ARG A 7 4.90 16.13 -7.16
C ARG A 7 5.77 15.59 -6.03
N THR A 8 6.32 16.48 -5.20
CA THR A 8 7.01 16.09 -3.98
C THR A 8 6.02 15.54 -2.95
N MET A 9 6.28 14.33 -2.46
CA MET A 9 5.46 13.71 -1.42
C MET A 9 5.81 14.29 -0.05
N ARG A 10 4.80 14.52 0.78
CA ARG A 10 4.95 15.11 2.11
C ARG A 10 4.90 14.02 3.18
N GLY A 11 5.64 14.22 4.27
CA GLY A 11 5.59 13.34 5.43
C GLY A 11 6.09 11.92 5.15
N VAL A 12 7.04 11.72 4.23
CA VAL A 12 7.59 10.39 3.96
C VAL A 12 8.46 9.93 5.12
N LEU A 13 8.16 8.75 5.66
CA LEU A 13 8.94 8.08 6.71
C LEU A 13 9.84 6.98 6.13
N GLY A 14 9.41 6.31 5.07
CA GLY A 14 10.15 5.20 4.48
C GLY A 14 9.47 4.57 3.27
N ILE A 15 10.05 3.49 2.76
CA ILE A 15 9.50 2.70 1.66
C ILE A 15 8.97 1.39 2.23
N GLY A 16 7.66 1.16 2.11
CA GLY A 16 7.00 -0.04 2.62
C GLY A 16 7.09 -1.23 1.66
N ALA A 17 7.17 -0.99 0.35
CA ALA A 17 7.34 -2.04 -0.65
C ALA A 17 8.02 -1.50 -1.91
N ARG A 18 8.66 -2.39 -2.67
CA ARG A 18 9.36 -2.06 -3.92
C ARG A 18 8.92 -2.96 -5.07
N CYS A 19 9.01 -2.43 -6.28
CA CYS A 19 8.94 -3.19 -7.53
C CYS A 19 10.27 -3.95 -7.73
N ALA A 20 10.27 -4.99 -8.58
CA ALA A 20 11.47 -5.75 -8.96
C ALA A 20 12.66 -4.89 -9.45
N CYS A 21 12.42 -3.69 -10.00
CA CYS A 21 13.48 -2.76 -10.38
C CYS A 21 13.99 -1.84 -9.24
N GLY A 22 13.51 -2.04 -8.01
CA GLY A 22 13.85 -1.23 -6.83
C GLY A 22 13.07 0.07 -6.68
N ALA A 23 12.24 0.45 -7.66
CA ALA A 23 11.35 1.60 -7.55
C ALA A 23 10.35 1.40 -6.39
N PRO A 24 10.02 2.45 -5.63
CA PRO A 24 9.06 2.33 -4.54
C PRO A 24 7.67 2.05 -5.09
N THR A 25 7.02 1.05 -4.52
CA THR A 25 5.61 0.73 -4.80
C THR A 25 4.71 1.29 -3.73
N VAL A 26 5.11 1.14 -2.47
CA VAL A 26 4.40 1.68 -1.32
C VAL A 26 5.33 2.56 -0.52
N VAL A 27 4.81 3.71 -0.10
CA VAL A 27 5.49 4.66 0.78
C VAL A 27 4.81 4.65 2.13
N VAL A 28 5.62 4.68 3.19
CA VAL A 28 5.16 4.86 4.57
C VAL A 28 5.15 6.35 4.87
N THR A 29 4.02 6.88 5.33
CA THR A 29 3.82 8.31 5.60
C THR A 29 3.50 8.60 7.06
N ALA A 30 3.91 9.77 7.54
CA ALA A 30 3.65 10.23 8.89
C ALA A 30 2.14 10.42 9.14
N PRO A 31 1.64 10.06 10.33
CA PRO A 31 0.22 10.23 10.68
C PRO A 31 -0.19 11.70 10.78
N ARG A 32 0.77 12.62 10.89
CA ARG A 32 0.59 14.06 10.77
C ARG A 32 1.61 14.63 9.79
N LEU A 33 1.14 15.42 8.82
CA LEU A 33 1.99 16.06 7.83
C LEU A 33 2.78 17.23 8.44
N PRO A 34 3.85 17.73 7.77
CA PRO A 34 4.66 18.84 8.28
C PRO A 34 3.88 20.15 8.54
N ASP A 35 2.73 20.34 7.89
CA ASP A 35 1.84 21.49 8.11
C ASP A 35 0.86 21.27 9.27
N GLY A 36 0.97 20.15 9.99
CA GLY A 36 0.08 19.79 11.09
C GLY A 36 -1.17 19.02 10.67
N THR A 37 -1.43 18.82 9.38
CA THR A 37 -2.65 18.15 8.91
C THR A 37 -2.65 16.66 9.28
N PRO A 38 -3.70 16.12 9.94
CA PRO A 38 -3.89 14.68 10.12
C PRO A 38 -3.92 13.93 8.79
N PHE A 39 -3.19 12.82 8.69
CA PHE A 39 -3.12 12.03 7.47
C PHE A 39 -3.34 10.54 7.77
N PRO A 40 -4.57 10.02 7.54
CA PRO A 40 -4.92 8.66 7.95
C PRO A 40 -4.24 7.57 7.11
N THR A 41 -3.84 7.90 5.89
CA THR A 41 -3.10 6.99 5.00
C THR A 41 -1.67 6.88 5.48
N PHE A 42 -1.29 5.69 5.94
CA PHE A 42 0.04 5.34 6.42
C PHE A 42 0.81 4.58 5.33
N TYR A 43 0.14 3.67 4.62
CA TYR A 43 0.64 3.00 3.43
C TYR A 43 0.04 3.62 2.17
N TYR A 44 0.86 4.29 1.37
CA TYR A 44 0.43 4.98 0.15
C TYR A 44 0.96 4.27 -1.11
N LEU A 45 0.06 3.83 -1.99
CA LEU A 45 0.42 3.22 -3.28
C LEU A 45 0.92 4.29 -4.25
N THR A 46 2.20 4.24 -4.62
CA THR A 46 2.84 5.27 -5.47
C THR A 46 3.22 4.77 -6.86
N HIS A 47 3.29 3.45 -7.09
CA HIS A 47 3.68 2.91 -8.40
C HIS A 47 2.59 3.20 -9.45
N PRO A 48 2.89 3.90 -10.56
CA PRO A 48 1.88 4.32 -11.53
C PRO A 48 1.06 3.15 -12.10
N ALA A 49 1.72 2.06 -12.51
CA ALA A 49 1.01 0.89 -13.05
C ALA A 49 0.15 0.16 -12.00
N ALA A 50 0.57 0.10 -10.73
CA ALA A 50 -0.19 -0.54 -9.66
C ALA A 50 -1.43 0.29 -9.31
N ALA A 51 -1.26 1.62 -9.22
CA ALA A 51 -2.38 2.54 -9.01
C ALA A 51 -3.37 2.50 -10.19
N ALA A 52 -2.87 2.46 -11.43
CA ALA A 52 -3.72 2.32 -12.61
C ALA A 52 -4.49 0.98 -12.61
N SER A 53 -3.86 -0.11 -12.20
CA SER A 53 -4.49 -1.42 -12.05
C SER A 53 -5.59 -1.40 -10.99
N ALA A 54 -5.30 -0.85 -9.81
CA ALA A 54 -6.29 -0.66 -8.75
C ALA A 54 -7.48 0.20 -9.22
N SER A 55 -7.21 1.29 -9.94
CA SER A 55 -8.25 2.15 -10.51
C SER A 55 -9.15 1.42 -11.52
N ARG A 56 -8.58 0.53 -12.35
CA ARG A 56 -9.37 -0.31 -13.26
C ARG A 56 -10.30 -1.25 -12.49
N LEU A 57 -9.77 -1.96 -11.50
CA LEU A 57 -10.58 -2.84 -10.65
C LEU A 57 -11.71 -2.09 -9.93
N GLU A 58 -11.43 -0.88 -9.43
CA GLU A 58 -12.43 0.01 -8.80
C GLU A 58 -13.53 0.40 -9.81
N ALA A 59 -13.16 0.74 -11.05
CA ALA A 59 -14.10 1.11 -12.11
C ALA A 59 -14.96 -0.06 -12.60
N ASP A 60 -14.41 -1.27 -12.61
CA ASP A 60 -15.09 -2.49 -13.10
C ASP A 60 -16.05 -3.11 -12.06
N GLY A 61 -16.22 -2.48 -10.89
CA GLY A 61 -17.14 -2.92 -9.85
C GLY A 61 -16.59 -4.02 -8.93
N THR A 62 -15.30 -4.36 -9.03
CA THR A 62 -14.63 -5.39 -8.22
C THR A 62 -14.77 -5.12 -6.72
N MET A 63 -14.83 -3.85 -6.32
CA MET A 63 -15.02 -3.47 -4.92
C MET A 63 -16.29 -4.06 -4.30
N ALA A 64 -17.39 -4.13 -5.04
CA ALA A 64 -18.64 -4.69 -4.54
C ALA A 64 -18.53 -6.20 -4.32
N GLU A 65 -17.75 -6.90 -5.16
CA GLU A 65 -17.46 -8.31 -4.98
C GLU A 65 -16.58 -8.56 -3.76
N LEU A 66 -15.49 -7.80 -3.61
CA LEU A 66 -14.61 -7.92 -2.46
C LEU A 66 -15.32 -7.54 -1.14
N GLN A 67 -16.23 -6.57 -1.17
CA GLN A 67 -17.07 -6.21 -0.03
C GLN A 67 -17.95 -7.39 0.44
N ARG A 68 -18.52 -8.19 -0.49
CA ARG A 68 -19.34 -9.36 -0.14
C ARG A 68 -18.55 -10.44 0.60
N ARG A 69 -17.24 -10.55 0.36
CA ARG A 69 -16.39 -11.50 1.09
C ARG A 69 -16.35 -11.22 2.60
N LEU A 70 -16.64 -9.98 3.02
CA LEU A 70 -16.74 -9.64 4.44
C LEU A 70 -17.98 -10.23 5.13
N GLU A 71 -18.88 -10.88 4.39
CA GLU A 71 -19.98 -11.68 4.96
C GLU A 71 -19.48 -13.02 5.51
N GLU A 72 -18.31 -13.49 5.08
CA GLU A 72 -17.66 -14.68 5.60
C GLU A 72 -16.92 -14.37 6.92
N PRO A 73 -17.22 -15.06 8.03
CA PRO A 73 -16.63 -14.74 9.33
C PRO A 73 -15.11 -14.77 9.34
N GLU A 74 -14.49 -15.75 8.69
CA GLU A 74 -13.03 -15.88 8.62
C GLU A 74 -12.38 -14.67 7.92
N THR A 75 -12.95 -14.25 6.79
CA THR A 75 -12.47 -13.07 6.05
C THR A 75 -12.68 -11.79 6.87
N ALA A 76 -13.82 -11.65 7.54
CA ALA A 76 -14.11 -10.50 8.40
C ALA A 76 -13.14 -10.40 9.57
N ASP A 77 -12.86 -11.51 10.25
CA ASP A 77 -11.93 -11.58 11.38
C ASP A 77 -10.49 -11.27 10.94
N ALA A 78 -10.05 -11.83 9.81
CA ALA A 78 -8.74 -11.54 9.23
C ALA A 78 -8.62 -10.06 8.81
N TYR A 79 -9.67 -9.46 8.24
CA TYR A 79 -9.67 -8.04 7.87
C TYR A 79 -9.72 -7.12 9.10
N ALA A 80 -10.35 -7.55 10.20
CA ALA A 80 -10.29 -6.88 11.50
C ALA A 80 -8.89 -6.96 12.14
N ALA A 81 -8.21 -8.10 12.02
CA ALA A 81 -6.82 -8.24 12.44
C ALA A 81 -5.89 -7.34 11.61
N ALA A 82 -6.09 -7.28 10.29
CA ALA A 82 -5.37 -6.37 9.39
C ALA A 82 -5.57 -4.90 9.81
N HIS A 83 -6.80 -4.53 10.14
CA HIS A 83 -7.12 -3.19 10.66
C HIS A 83 -6.34 -2.87 11.94
N ALA A 84 -6.30 -3.78 12.91
CA ALA A 84 -5.57 -3.59 14.15
C ALA A 84 -4.05 -3.48 13.93
N ALA A 85 -3.48 -4.33 13.07
CA ALA A 85 -2.07 -4.29 12.71
C ALA A 85 -1.70 -2.94 12.04
N TYR A 86 -2.52 -2.47 11.09
CA TYR A 86 -2.34 -1.17 10.46
C TYR A 86 -2.31 -0.02 11.48
N LEU A 87 -3.24 -0.04 12.44
CA LEU A 87 -3.30 0.98 13.49
C LEU A 87 -2.05 0.94 14.37
N ALA A 88 -1.61 -0.26 14.79
CA ALA A 88 -0.43 -0.45 15.61
C ALA A 88 0.85 0.06 14.91
N ASP A 89 1.03 -0.26 13.62
CA ASP A 89 2.16 0.21 12.83
C ASP A 89 2.19 1.75 12.78
N ARG A 90 1.05 2.38 12.50
CA ARG A 90 0.97 3.84 12.43
C ARG A 90 1.22 4.50 13.79
N GLU A 91 0.67 3.92 14.86
CA GLU A 91 0.79 4.44 16.22
C GLU A 91 2.25 4.49 16.68
N ALA A 92 3.09 3.55 16.22
CA ALA A 92 4.53 3.56 16.48
C ALA A 92 5.26 4.80 15.91
N HIS A 93 4.64 5.52 14.97
CA HIS A 93 5.16 6.75 14.38
C HIS A 93 4.48 8.02 14.88
N GLY A 94 3.52 7.91 15.79
CA GLY A 94 2.89 9.04 16.47
C GLY A 94 1.38 8.93 16.58
N HIS A 95 0.88 9.29 17.76
CA HIS A 95 -0.56 9.38 18.02
C HIS A 95 -1.17 10.64 17.40
N VAL A 96 -2.34 10.50 16.78
CA VAL A 96 -3.12 11.59 16.19
C VAL A 96 -4.60 11.36 16.52
N GLU A 97 -5.11 12.12 17.50
CA GLU A 97 -6.46 11.98 18.04
C GLU A 97 -7.54 12.04 16.95
N GLU A 98 -7.39 12.94 15.97
CA GLU A 98 -8.38 13.16 14.91
C GLU A 98 -8.60 11.95 13.99
N ILE A 99 -7.66 10.99 13.99
CA ILE A 99 -7.71 9.76 13.18
C ILE A 99 -7.54 8.50 14.05
N ALA A 100 -7.70 8.62 15.37
CA ALA A 100 -7.65 7.48 16.29
C ALA A 100 -8.70 6.43 15.90
N GLY A 101 -8.28 5.16 15.84
CA GLY A 101 -9.14 4.06 15.37
C GLY A 101 -9.50 4.08 13.88
N ILE A 102 -9.08 5.09 13.11
CA ILE A 102 -9.37 5.19 11.67
C ILE A 102 -8.18 4.68 10.87
N SER A 103 -8.32 3.52 10.25
CA SER A 103 -7.36 3.00 9.26
C SER A 103 -7.71 3.44 7.83
N ALA A 104 -7.04 2.89 6.81
CA ALA A 104 -7.31 3.19 5.41
C ALA A 104 -8.23 2.16 4.72
N GLY A 105 -8.67 2.44 3.49
CA GLY A 105 -9.39 1.45 2.67
C GLY A 105 -10.81 1.10 3.12
N GLY A 106 -11.31 1.66 4.23
CA GLY A 106 -12.65 1.37 4.76
C GLY A 106 -12.68 0.22 5.78
N MET A 107 -11.50 -0.34 6.08
CA MET A 107 -11.28 -1.32 7.13
C MET A 107 -11.90 -0.90 8.48
N PRO A 108 -12.41 -1.84 9.28
CA PRO A 108 -12.47 -3.28 9.01
C PRO A 108 -13.79 -3.75 8.39
N THR A 109 -14.77 -2.87 8.17
CA THR A 109 -16.13 -3.29 7.80
C THR A 109 -16.50 -3.01 6.35
N ARG A 110 -15.67 -2.22 5.65
CA ARG A 110 -15.94 -1.83 4.26
C ARG A 110 -14.69 -1.90 3.38
N VAL A 111 -14.95 -1.99 2.08
CA VAL A 111 -13.95 -1.85 1.02
C VAL A 111 -14.29 -0.56 0.26
N LYS A 112 -13.65 0.55 0.64
CA LYS A 112 -13.89 1.89 0.07
C LYS A 112 -12.82 2.33 -0.93
N CYS A 113 -11.65 1.70 -0.93
CA CYS A 113 -10.53 2.05 -1.81
C CYS A 113 -9.54 0.89 -1.90
N LEU A 114 -9.37 0.33 -3.11
CA LEU A 114 -8.45 -0.77 -3.38
C LEU A 114 -6.99 -0.33 -3.30
N HIS A 115 -6.67 0.90 -3.71
CA HIS A 115 -5.33 1.45 -3.60
C HIS A 115 -4.76 1.32 -2.17
N ALA A 116 -5.59 1.59 -1.16
CA ALA A 116 -5.19 1.56 0.24
C ALA A 116 -4.98 0.12 0.77
N VAL A 117 -5.88 -0.81 0.45
CA VAL A 117 -5.76 -2.21 0.93
C VAL A 117 -4.67 -2.97 0.17
N ILE A 118 -4.46 -2.68 -1.12
CA ILE A 118 -3.32 -3.17 -1.90
C ILE A 118 -2.01 -2.64 -1.31
N ALA A 119 -1.93 -1.33 -1.00
CA ALA A 119 -0.74 -0.76 -0.37
C ALA A 119 -0.41 -1.42 0.96
N HIS A 120 -1.43 -1.68 1.80
CA HIS A 120 -1.23 -2.37 3.07
C HIS A 120 -0.70 -3.80 2.86
N SER A 121 -1.29 -4.57 1.93
CA SER A 121 -0.87 -5.95 1.65
C SER A 121 0.57 -6.03 1.15
N LEU A 122 0.94 -5.13 0.22
CA LEU A 122 2.30 -5.07 -0.29
C LEU A 122 3.34 -4.71 0.79
N ALA A 123 2.97 -3.88 1.76
CA ALA A 123 3.88 -3.45 2.83
C ALA A 123 3.98 -4.46 3.97
N ALA A 124 2.85 -5.03 4.40
CA ALA A 124 2.80 -5.97 5.52
C ALA A 124 3.15 -7.42 5.10
N GLY A 125 2.96 -7.75 3.83
CA GLY A 125 3.24 -9.06 3.26
C GLY A 125 1.98 -9.90 3.00
N PRO A 126 2.11 -10.97 2.20
CA PRO A 126 0.99 -11.84 1.84
C PRO A 126 0.31 -12.47 3.06
N GLY A 127 -1.01 -12.55 3.05
CA GLY A 127 -1.82 -13.15 4.10
C GLY A 127 -2.21 -12.21 5.23
N VAL A 128 -1.69 -10.97 5.24
CA VAL A 128 -2.02 -9.99 6.30
C VAL A 128 -3.36 -9.31 6.03
N ASN A 129 -3.65 -8.95 4.78
CA ASN A 129 -4.89 -8.23 4.44
C ASN A 129 -5.63 -8.99 3.33
N PRO A 130 -6.64 -9.81 3.67
CA PRO A 130 -7.26 -10.73 2.73
C PRO A 130 -7.92 -10.02 1.54
N ILE A 131 -8.44 -8.80 1.74
CA ILE A 131 -9.06 -8.02 0.65
C ILE A 131 -8.00 -7.45 -0.29
N GLY A 132 -6.90 -6.95 0.25
CA GLY A 132 -5.83 -6.42 -0.58
C GLY A 132 -5.06 -7.52 -1.33
N ASP A 133 -4.88 -8.69 -0.71
CA ASP A 133 -4.34 -9.88 -1.37
C ASP A 133 -5.25 -10.37 -2.50
N ALA A 134 -6.56 -10.43 -2.25
CA ALA A 134 -7.53 -10.76 -3.29
C ALA A 134 -7.53 -9.74 -4.45
N ALA A 135 -7.41 -8.45 -4.14
CA ALA A 135 -7.32 -7.41 -5.16
C ALA A 135 -6.01 -7.51 -5.98
N LEU A 136 -4.88 -7.84 -5.34
CA LEU A 136 -3.61 -8.11 -6.02
C LEU A 136 -3.70 -9.33 -6.95
N ALA A 137 -4.42 -10.38 -6.54
CA ALA A 137 -4.61 -11.57 -7.38
C ALA A 137 -5.45 -11.29 -8.65
N LEU A 138 -6.33 -10.29 -8.60
CA LEU A 138 -7.15 -9.84 -9.74
C LEU A 138 -6.48 -8.76 -10.58
N ALA A 139 -5.42 -8.12 -10.06
CA ALA A 139 -4.74 -7.03 -10.73
C ALA A 139 -4.01 -7.50 -11.99
N ASP A 140 -4.04 -6.68 -13.03
CA ASP A 140 -3.21 -6.82 -14.23
C ASP A 140 -1.77 -6.27 -14.03
N TRP A 141 -1.32 -6.19 -12.78
CA TRP A 141 0.00 -5.73 -12.36
C TRP A 141 0.54 -6.62 -11.25
N SER A 142 1.86 -6.85 -11.24
CA SER A 142 2.55 -7.61 -10.19
C SER A 142 3.83 -6.88 -9.74
N PRO A 143 4.19 -6.92 -8.44
CA PRO A 143 5.47 -6.39 -7.96
C PRO A 143 6.68 -7.13 -8.55
N GLU A 144 6.50 -8.37 -9.01
CA GLU A 144 7.55 -9.24 -9.56
C GLU A 144 7.91 -8.91 -11.01
N VAL A 145 6.99 -8.29 -11.76
CA VAL A 145 7.20 -7.91 -13.16
C VAL A 145 7.28 -6.40 -13.28
N CYS A 146 8.46 -5.89 -13.63
CA CYS A 146 8.69 -4.45 -13.70
C CYS A 146 7.89 -3.78 -14.82
N ALA A 147 7.04 -2.83 -14.45
CA ALA A 147 6.30 -1.94 -15.36
C ALA A 147 6.71 -0.46 -15.21
N CYS A 148 7.84 -0.16 -14.54
CA CYS A 148 8.34 1.21 -14.42
C CYS A 148 8.96 1.71 -15.74
N PRO A 149 8.73 2.99 -16.10
CA PRO A 149 9.54 3.63 -17.13
C PRO A 149 11.01 3.70 -16.67
N PRO A 150 12.00 3.73 -17.58
CA PRO A 150 13.42 3.65 -17.23
C PRO A 150 13.89 4.65 -16.17
N GLU A 151 13.36 5.88 -16.21
CA GLU A 151 13.67 6.98 -15.30
C GLU A 151 13.15 6.80 -13.86
N ASP A 152 12.17 5.91 -13.65
CA ASP A 152 11.58 5.63 -12.34
C ASP A 152 12.22 4.45 -11.63
N ARG A 153 13.08 3.70 -12.32
CA ARG A 153 13.72 2.50 -11.77
C ARG A 153 14.61 2.89 -10.59
N GLY A 154 14.62 2.06 -9.56
CA GLY A 154 15.48 2.27 -8.40
C GLY A 154 16.96 2.21 -8.80
N PRO A 155 17.86 2.77 -7.98
CA PRO A 155 19.29 2.57 -8.20
C PRO A 155 19.56 1.08 -8.31
N ARG A 156 20.28 0.66 -9.37
CA ARG A 156 20.75 -0.73 -9.47
C ARG A 156 21.53 -1.02 -8.19
N ALA A 157 21.18 -2.09 -7.47
CA ALA A 157 22.08 -2.63 -6.47
C ALA A 157 23.39 -2.92 -7.20
N THR A 158 24.43 -2.13 -6.93
CA THR A 158 25.78 -2.43 -7.39
C THR A 158 26.11 -3.78 -6.77
N GLY A 159 26.17 -4.83 -7.59
CA GLY A 159 26.64 -6.13 -7.16
C GLY A 159 28.00 -5.93 -6.49
N ALA A 160 28.16 -6.51 -5.31
CA ALA A 160 29.47 -6.60 -4.70
C ALA A 160 30.38 -7.35 -5.68
N ASP A 161 31.34 -6.63 -6.26
CA ASP A 161 32.46 -7.24 -6.98
C ASP A 161 33.15 -8.20 -6.00
N SER A 162 32.93 -9.49 -6.23
CA SER A 162 33.73 -10.54 -5.64
C SER A 162 35.09 -10.52 -6.32
N HIS A 163 36.02 -9.78 -5.73
CA HIS A 163 37.43 -9.83 -6.11
C HIS A 163 38.00 -11.21 -5.74
N PRO A 164 38.52 -12.00 -6.70
CA PRO A 164 39.16 -13.26 -6.38
C PRO A 164 40.55 -13.01 -5.78
N ARG A 165 40.88 -13.75 -4.72
CA ARG A 165 42.25 -14.03 -4.32
C ARG A 165 42.49 -15.53 -4.42
#